data_AF-A0A8S0GZ53-F1
#
_entry.id   AF-A0A8S0GZ53-F1
#
_cell.length_a   1.000
_cell.length_b   1.000
_cell.length_c   1.000
_cell.angle_alpha   90.00
_cell.angle_beta   90.00
_cell.angle_gamma   90.00
#
_symmetry.space_group_name_H-M   'P 1'
#
loop_
_entity.id
_entity.type
_entity.pdbx_description
1 polymer ?
#
loop_
_entity_poly.entity_id
_entity_poly.type
_entity_poly.pdbx_seq_one_letter_code
_entity_poly.pdbx_strand_id
1 'polypeptide(L)'
;MNNGAFAELVNVPANLLYALPANFPAEAGALIEPLAVGMHAVKKAGSLLGQNVVVVGAGTIGLCTIMCAKAAGAAQVIALEMSGARKAKALEVGATHVLDPKECDALAEVKRLTGGLGPMSALSASATSTPPSWPST
;
A
#
# COMPACT_ATOMS: atom_id res chain seq x y z
N MET A 1 -11.79 -17.07 -15.64
CA MET A 1 -12.98 -16.21 -15.46
C MET A 1 -12.69 -14.97 -16.29
N ASN A 2 -13.45 -14.73 -17.36
CA ASN A 2 -13.09 -13.73 -18.40
C ASN A 2 -14.08 -12.54 -18.46
N ASN A 3 -15.08 -12.51 -17.57
CA ASN A 3 -16.09 -11.45 -17.49
C ASN A 3 -15.78 -10.55 -16.27
N GLY A 4 -16.00 -9.24 -16.42
CA GLY A 4 -15.89 -8.28 -15.31
C GLY A 4 -17.10 -8.29 -14.38
N ALA A 5 -16.95 -7.69 -13.20
CA ALA A 5 -17.99 -7.62 -12.16
C ALA A 5 -18.89 -6.38 -12.27
N PHE A 6 -18.71 -5.51 -13.27
CA PHE A 6 -19.59 -4.35 -13.48
C PHE A 6 -20.87 -4.78 -14.22
N ALA A 7 -21.70 -5.56 -13.54
CA ALA A 7 -22.94 -6.13 -14.05
C ALA A 7 -23.92 -6.39 -12.89
N GLU A 8 -25.21 -6.56 -13.21
CA GLU A 8 -26.22 -6.88 -12.19
C GLU A 8 -26.01 -8.27 -11.57
N LEU A 9 -25.41 -9.19 -12.33
CA LEU A 9 -25.09 -10.55 -11.89
C LEU A 9 -23.71 -10.96 -12.41
N VAL A 10 -22.97 -11.73 -11.61
CA VAL A 10 -21.66 -12.28 -11.98
C VAL A 10 -21.59 -13.76 -11.64
N ASN A 11 -21.05 -14.57 -12.55
CA ASN A 11 -20.84 -16.00 -12.32
C ASN A 11 -19.47 -16.22 -11.67
N VAL A 12 -19.45 -16.74 -10.45
CA VAL A 12 -18.25 -16.94 -9.64
C VAL A 12 -18.20 -18.39 -9.12
N PRO A 13 -17.07 -19.11 -9.26
CA PRO A 13 -16.87 -20.40 -8.63
C PRO A 13 -17.11 -20.34 -7.13
N ALA A 14 -17.90 -21.29 -6.61
CA ALA A 14 -18.30 -21.31 -5.20
C ALA A 14 -17.11 -21.35 -4.23
N ASN A 15 -15.98 -21.94 -4.64
CA ASN A 15 -14.75 -22.01 -3.83
C ASN A 15 -14.00 -20.67 -3.70
N LEU A 16 -14.43 -19.62 -4.40
CA LEU A 16 -13.91 -18.25 -4.27
C LEU A 16 -14.83 -17.34 -3.46
N LEU A 17 -15.99 -17.85 -3.01
CA LEU A 17 -16.95 -17.08 -2.23
C LEU A 17 -16.64 -17.21 -0.74
N TYR A 18 -16.56 -16.05 -0.08
CA TYR A 18 -16.40 -15.95 1.38
C TYR A 18 -17.63 -15.25 1.96
N ALA A 19 -18.25 -15.88 2.96
CA ALA A 19 -19.39 -15.28 3.64
C ALA A 19 -18.93 -14.10 4.51
N LEU A 20 -19.51 -12.93 4.27
CA LEU A 20 -19.28 -11.76 5.12
C LEU A 20 -20.13 -11.86 6.40
N PRO A 21 -19.65 -11.35 7.55
CA PRO A 21 -20.46 -11.24 8.75
C PRO A 21 -21.74 -10.43 8.51
N ALA A 22 -22.83 -10.75 9.21
CA ALA A 22 -24.16 -10.18 8.96
C ALA A 22 -24.22 -8.64 8.99
N ASN A 23 -23.34 -7.99 9.76
CA ASN A 23 -23.28 -6.53 9.92
C ASN A 23 -22.02 -5.91 9.28
N PHE A 24 -21.36 -6.63 8.37
CA PHE A 24 -20.18 -6.11 7.68
C PHE A 24 -20.62 -5.22 6.50
N PRO A 25 -20.19 -3.94 6.42
CA PRO A 25 -20.59 -3.05 5.34
C PRO A 25 -20.18 -3.59 3.96
N ALA A 26 -21.08 -3.52 2.98
CA ALA A 26 -20.82 -4.02 1.64
C ALA A 26 -19.67 -3.28 0.96
N GLU A 27 -19.57 -1.96 1.20
CA GLU A 27 -18.50 -1.09 0.70
C GLU A 27 -17.14 -1.50 1.26
N ALA A 28 -17.08 -1.90 2.53
CA ALA A 28 -15.87 -2.46 3.11
C ALA A 28 -15.57 -3.85 2.53
N GLY A 29 -16.60 -4.64 2.23
CA GLY A 29 -16.48 -5.94 1.56
C GLY A 29 -15.84 -5.82 0.17
N ALA A 30 -16.20 -4.78 -0.58
CA ALA A 30 -15.63 -4.48 -1.89
C ALA A 30 -14.12 -4.17 -1.83
N LEU A 31 -13.61 -3.72 -0.67
CA LEU A 31 -12.18 -3.42 -0.46
C LEU A 31 -11.35 -4.64 -0.05
N ILE A 32 -11.95 -5.81 0.18
CA ILE A 32 -11.21 -7.01 0.58
C ILE A 32 -10.19 -7.42 -0.48
N GLU A 33 -10.55 -7.36 -1.77
CA GLU A 33 -9.65 -7.70 -2.88
C GLU A 33 -8.42 -6.78 -2.93
N PRO A 34 -8.54 -5.43 -3.00
CA PRO A 34 -7.37 -4.57 -3.01
C PRO A 34 -6.55 -4.63 -1.71
N LEU A 35 -7.20 -4.93 -0.58
CA LEU A 35 -6.50 -5.20 0.68
C LEU A 35 -5.65 -6.48 0.60
N ALA A 36 -6.19 -7.53 -0.01
CA ALA A 36 -5.46 -8.78 -0.24
C ALA A 36 -4.22 -8.57 -1.11
N VAL A 37 -4.28 -7.68 -2.11
CA VAL A 37 -3.10 -7.28 -2.91
C VAL A 37 -2.03 -6.63 -2.03
N GLY A 38 -2.41 -5.67 -1.17
CA GLY A 38 -1.49 -5.04 -0.22
C GLY A 38 -0.88 -6.04 0.76
N MET A 39 -1.70 -6.96 1.28
CA MET A 39 -1.24 -8.04 2.17
C MET A 39 -0.26 -8.97 1.48
N HIS A 40 -0.52 -9.34 0.22
CA HIS A 40 0.39 -10.16 -0.58
C HIS A 40 1.73 -9.47 -0.81
N ALA A 41 1.72 -8.16 -1.08
CA ALA A 41 2.93 -7.37 -1.26
C ALA A 41 3.78 -7.35 0.03
N VAL A 42 3.16 -7.13 1.19
CA VAL A 42 3.81 -7.22 2.50
C VAL A 42 4.36 -8.62 2.76
N LYS A 43 3.58 -9.67 2.48
CA LYS A 43 4.03 -11.06 2.65
C LYS A 43 5.26 -11.39 1.80
N LYS A 44 5.31 -10.87 0.57
CA LYS A 44 6.48 -11.02 -0.31
C LYS A 44 7.70 -10.25 0.16
N ALA A 45 7.51 -9.11 0.82
CA ALA A 45 8.60 -8.33 1.41
C ALA A 45 9.24 -9.02 2.63
N GLY A 46 8.56 -10.00 3.23
CA GLY A 46 9.05 -10.73 4.40
C GLY A 46 8.64 -10.05 5.71
N SER A 47 9.46 -10.21 6.75
CA SER A 47 9.18 -9.60 8.05
C SER A 47 9.39 -8.10 7.99
N LEU A 48 8.33 -7.33 8.27
CA LEU A 48 8.40 -5.87 8.38
C LEU A 48 8.54 -5.37 9.81
N LEU A 49 8.61 -6.28 10.80
CA LEU A 49 8.68 -5.89 12.20
C LEU A 49 9.90 -5.00 12.47
N GLY A 50 9.66 -3.77 12.91
CA GLY A 50 10.72 -2.79 13.19
C GLY A 50 11.36 -2.17 11.93
N GLN A 51 10.88 -2.50 10.73
CA GLN A 51 11.46 -2.06 9.46
C GLN A 51 10.90 -0.72 8.99
N ASN A 52 11.71 -0.01 8.20
CA ASN A 52 11.28 1.18 7.47
C ASN A 52 10.78 0.78 6.08
N VAL A 53 9.55 1.15 5.76
CA VAL A 53 8.87 0.80 4.51
C VAL A 53 8.56 2.07 3.73
N VAL A 54 8.88 2.06 2.44
CA VAL A 54 8.46 3.13 1.50
C VAL A 54 7.36 2.61 0.60
N VAL A 55 6.24 3.32 0.54
CA VAL A 55 5.13 3.05 -0.39
C VAL A 55 5.07 4.15 -1.44
N VAL A 56 5.21 3.76 -2.71
CA VAL A 56 5.17 4.70 -3.84
C VAL A 56 3.73 4.83 -4.34
N GLY A 57 3.14 6.01 -4.13
CA GLY A 57 1.74 6.32 -4.45
C GLY A 57 0.76 5.93 -3.35
N ALA A 58 -0.21 6.80 -3.08
CA ALA A 58 -1.30 6.58 -2.13
C ALA A 58 -2.67 6.53 -2.83
N GLY A 59 -2.73 5.80 -3.95
CA GLY A 59 -4.00 5.32 -4.52
C GLY A 59 -4.57 4.14 -3.73
N THR A 60 -5.66 3.52 -4.19
CA THR A 60 -6.35 2.44 -3.46
C THR A 60 -5.42 1.33 -2.99
N ILE A 61 -4.57 0.80 -3.87
CA ILE A 61 -3.59 -0.25 -3.53
C ILE A 61 -2.51 0.27 -2.58
N GLY A 62 -2.04 1.51 -2.77
CA GLY A 62 -1.06 2.14 -1.88
C GLY A 62 -1.58 2.31 -0.46
N LEU A 63 -2.81 2.81 -0.30
CA LEU A 63 -3.48 2.95 0.99
C LEU A 63 -3.69 1.59 1.66
N CYS A 64 -4.12 0.57 0.91
CA CYS A 64 -4.21 -0.81 1.41
C CYS A 64 -2.85 -1.35 1.87
N THR A 65 -1.80 -1.07 1.10
CA THR A 65 -0.42 -1.50 1.41
C THR A 65 0.10 -0.81 2.66
N ILE A 66 -0.19 0.49 2.86
CA ILE A 66 0.15 1.24 4.07
C ILE A 66 -0.50 0.60 5.30
N MET A 67 -1.81 0.31 5.22
CA MET A 67 -2.54 -0.36 6.31
C MET A 67 -1.93 -1.72 6.63
N CYS A 68 -1.64 -2.53 5.61
CA CYS A 68 -1.02 -3.85 5.78
C CYS A 68 0.40 -3.76 6.37
N ALA A 69 1.22 -2.82 5.91
CA ALA A 69 2.59 -2.64 6.40
C ALA A 69 2.60 -2.23 7.88
N LYS A 70 1.71 -1.29 8.26
CA LYS A 70 1.51 -0.90 9.66
C LYS A 70 1.05 -2.08 10.51
N ALA A 71 0.05 -2.84 10.05
CA ALA A 71 -0.44 -4.02 10.75
C ALA A 71 0.62 -5.13 10.91
N ALA A 72 1.57 -5.22 9.96
CA ALA A 72 2.70 -6.15 10.01
C ALA A 72 3.85 -5.68 10.93
N GLY A 73 3.71 -4.54 11.60
CA GLY A 73 4.68 -4.05 12.58
C GLY A 73 5.82 -3.20 12.02
N ALA A 74 5.66 -2.62 10.83
CA ALA A 74 6.60 -1.62 10.32
C ALA A 74 6.81 -0.49 11.33
N ALA A 75 8.08 -0.13 11.59
CA ALA A 75 8.43 0.98 12.47
C ALA A 75 8.06 2.31 11.83
N GLN A 76 8.33 2.45 10.53
CA GLN A 76 7.97 3.62 9.74
C GLN A 76 7.35 3.19 8.41
N VAL A 77 6.30 3.89 8.00
CA VAL A 77 5.67 3.75 6.70
C VAL A 77 5.68 5.11 6.02
N ILE A 78 6.57 5.30 5.06
CA ILE A 78 6.79 6.56 4.34
C ILE A 78 6.06 6.46 3.00
N ALA A 79 5.04 7.28 2.78
CA ALA A 79 4.33 7.33 1.51
C ALA A 79 4.90 8.44 0.61
N LEU A 80 5.14 8.13 -0.67
CA LEU A 80 5.43 9.14 -1.69
C LEU A 80 4.14 9.49 -2.44
N GLU A 81 3.62 10.70 -2.27
CA GLU A 81 2.36 11.12 -2.88
C GLU A 81 2.31 12.63 -3.12
N MET A 82 1.72 13.02 -4.24
CA MET A 82 1.65 14.41 -4.72
C MET A 82 0.27 15.02 -4.53
N SER A 83 -0.79 14.20 -4.56
CA SER A 83 -2.17 14.66 -4.39
C SER A 83 -2.48 14.94 -2.93
N GLY A 84 -2.77 16.20 -2.58
CA GLY A 84 -3.07 16.62 -1.20
C GLY A 84 -4.15 15.78 -0.50
N ALA A 85 -5.24 15.44 -1.20
CA ALA A 85 -6.29 14.57 -0.65
C ALA A 85 -5.78 13.17 -0.31
N ARG A 86 -4.91 12.60 -1.17
CA ARG A 86 -4.29 11.30 -0.93
C ARG A 86 -3.19 11.35 0.14
N LYS A 87 -2.45 12.46 0.25
CA LYS A 87 -1.52 12.71 1.37
C LYS A 87 -2.25 12.63 2.71
N ALA A 88 -3.37 13.35 2.83
CA ALA A 88 -4.19 13.34 4.06
C ALA A 88 -4.71 11.93 4.38
N LYS A 89 -5.23 11.22 3.37
CA LYS A 89 -5.73 9.86 3.56
C LYS A 89 -4.62 8.87 3.92
N ALA A 90 -3.41 9.01 3.35
CA ALA A 90 -2.27 8.16 3.69
C ALA A 90 -1.90 8.27 5.17
N LEU A 91 -1.86 9.49 5.72
CA LEU A 91 -1.63 9.72 7.15
C LEU A 91 -2.75 9.10 8.00
N GLU A 92 -4.01 9.32 7.62
CA GLU A 92 -5.19 8.78 8.31
C GLU A 92 -5.13 7.24 8.44
N VAL A 93 -4.74 6.54 7.37
CA VAL A 93 -4.71 5.07 7.37
C VAL A 93 -3.41 4.47 7.92
N GLY A 94 -2.43 5.32 8.28
CA GLY A 94 -1.29 4.90 9.08
C GLY A 94 0.10 5.10 8.49
N ALA A 95 0.26 5.90 7.43
CA ALA A 95 1.58 6.38 7.04
C ALA A 95 2.14 7.25 8.18
N THR A 96 3.41 7.04 8.55
CA THR A 96 4.09 7.86 9.56
C THR A 96 4.60 9.16 8.96
N HIS A 97 4.96 9.12 7.67
CA HIS A 97 5.40 10.28 6.90
C HIS A 97 4.80 10.23 5.50
N VAL A 98 4.54 11.41 4.93
CA VAL A 98 4.20 11.56 3.52
C VAL A 98 5.15 12.58 2.91
N LEU A 99 5.79 12.20 1.82
CA LEU A 99 6.71 13.06 1.07
C LEU A 99 6.10 13.36 -0.28
N ASP A 100 6.17 14.62 -0.69
CA ASP A 100 5.85 15.02 -2.04
C ASP A 100 7.14 15.19 -2.85
N PRO A 101 7.38 14.33 -3.85
CA PRO A 101 8.54 14.47 -4.74
C PRO A 101 8.58 15.80 -5.54
N LYS A 102 7.48 16.58 -5.58
CA LYS A 102 7.47 17.93 -6.16
C LYS A 102 8.00 19.00 -5.21
N GLU A 103 7.94 18.76 -3.91
CA GLU A 103 8.24 19.74 -2.86
C GLU A 103 9.60 19.47 -2.20
N CYS A 104 10.12 18.24 -2.31
CA CYS A 104 11.38 17.84 -1.70
C CYS A 104 12.14 16.78 -2.51
N ASP A 105 13.44 16.63 -2.22
CA ASP A 105 14.21 15.47 -2.64
C ASP A 105 13.79 14.26 -1.79
N ALA A 106 12.88 13.45 -2.32
CA ALA A 106 12.35 12.27 -1.64
C ALA A 106 13.44 11.25 -1.27
N LEU A 107 14.51 11.12 -2.05
CA LEU A 107 15.59 10.19 -1.75
C LEU A 107 16.41 10.65 -0.55
N ALA A 108 16.80 11.94 -0.54
CA ALA A 108 17.51 12.53 0.58
C ALA A 108 16.68 12.46 1.86
N GLU A 109 15.38 12.72 1.76
CA GLU A 109 14.48 12.73 2.91
C GLU A 109 14.19 11.33 3.45
N VAL A 110 14.01 10.33 2.59
CA VAL A 110 13.92 8.92 3.01
C VAL A 110 15.20 8.52 3.74
N LYS A 111 16.39 8.86 3.20
CA LYS A 111 17.66 8.58 3.90
C LYS A 111 17.71 9.25 5.27
N ARG A 112 17.29 10.51 5.35
CA ARG A 112 17.26 11.26 6.62
C ARG A 112 16.33 10.60 7.65
N LEU A 113 15.13 10.20 7.24
CA LEU A 113 14.14 9.56 8.09
C LEU A 113 14.56 8.16 8.55
N THR A 114 15.31 7.44 7.71
CA THR A 114 15.79 6.08 7.97
C THR A 114 17.19 6.03 8.60
N GLY A 115 17.76 7.16 9.02
CA GLY A 115 19.10 7.21 9.65
C GLY A 115 20.24 6.84 8.70
N GLY A 116 20.06 7.04 7.40
CA GLY A 116 21.04 6.75 6.34
C GLY A 116 20.97 5.33 5.78
N LEU A 117 20.16 4.44 6.36
CA LEU A 117 20.03 3.04 5.96
C LEU A 117 19.19 2.85 4.69
N GLY A 118 18.35 3.83 4.33
CA GLY A 118 17.38 3.69 3.25
C GLY A 118 16.21 2.77 3.65
N PRO A 119 15.26 2.51 2.72
CA PRO A 119 14.17 1.59 2.99
C PRO A 119 14.66 0.14 2.90
N MET A 120 14.29 -0.67 3.89
CA MET A 120 14.51 -2.13 3.81
C MET A 120 13.50 -2.83 2.90
N SER A 121 12.38 -2.16 2.62
CA SER A 121 11.41 -2.62 1.62
C SER A 121 10.75 -1.43 0.93
N ALA A 122 10.76 -1.45 -0.40
CA ALA A 122 10.07 -0.48 -1.22
C ALA A 122 8.93 -1.17 -1.98
N LEU A 123 7.70 -0.71 -1.74
CA LEU A 123 6.49 -1.25 -2.34
C LEU A 123 5.94 -0.24 -3.32
N SER A 124 5.93 -0.60 -4.61
CA SER A 124 5.33 0.24 -5.65
C SER A 124 3.88 -0.15 -5.87
N ALA A 125 2.98 0.82 -5.75
CA ALA A 125 1.56 0.67 -6.08
C ALA A 125 1.15 1.50 -7.32
N SER A 126 2.12 2.10 -8.03
CA SER A 126 1.88 2.84 -9.27
C SER A 126 1.98 1.95 -10.50
N ALA A 127 1.12 2.18 -11.50
CA ALA A 127 1.13 1.46 -12.79
C ALA A 127 2.26 1.91 -13.74
N THR A 128 3.37 2.44 -13.20
CA THR A 128 4.52 2.90 -14.00
C THR A 128 5.49 1.75 -14.21
N SER A 129 5.96 1.58 -15.45
CA SER A 129 6.81 0.46 -15.91
C SER A 129 8.23 0.45 -15.33
N THR A 130 8.60 1.45 -14.54
CA THR A 130 9.96 1.60 -14.00
C THR A 130 9.92 1.55 -12.47
N PRO A 131 10.43 0.49 -11.82
CA PRO A 131 10.67 0.54 -10.39
C PRO A 131 11.70 1.64 -10.09
N PRO A 132 11.55 2.40 -9.00
CA PRO A 132 12.57 3.37 -8.61
C PRO A 132 13.92 2.66 -8.43
N SER A 133 14.94 3.16 -9.12
CA SER A 133 16.30 2.63 -9.01
C SER A 133 16.88 3.03 -7.66
N TRP A 134 16.76 2.14 -6.68
CA TRP A 134 17.47 2.28 -5.42
C TRP A 134 18.93 1.83 -5.64
N PRO A 135 19.92 2.64 -5.22
CA PRO A 135 21.28 2.16 -5.19
C PRO A 135 21.35 0.96 -4.24
N SER A 136 21.85 -0.16 -4.73
CA SER A 136 22.20 -1.31 -3.90
C SER A 136 23.26 -0.87 -2.88
N THR A 137 22.98 -1.12 -1.60
CA THR A 137 23.93 -0.97 -0.49
C THR A 137 25.22 -1.73 -0.74
#